data_AF-A0A8N4QLG7-F1
#
_entry.id   AF-A0A8N4QLG7-F1
#
_cell.length_a   1.000
_cell.length_b   1.000
_cell.length_c   1.000
_cell.angle_alpha   90.00
_cell.angle_beta   90.00
_cell.angle_gamma   90.00
#
_symmetry.space_group_name_H-M   'P 1'
#
loop_
_entity.id
_entity.type
_entity.pdbx_description
1 polymer ?
#
loop_
_entity_poly.entity_id
_entity_poly.type
_entity_poly.pdbx_seq_one_letter_code
_entity_poly.pdbx_strand_id
1 'polypeptide(L)'
;MLRKFRHGNHSSSRTKAASNHRFAALLLLYCIYFIFLKMSAAQAEEGVITGDNDISHIGDDCQVTPVIHVLQYPGCVPKPIPSFACVGRCASYIQVSGSKIWQMERSCMCCQESGEREAAVSLFCPKAKHGERKFKKVLTKAPLECMCRPCTSIEESDIVPQEIAGYSDEGPLNNHFRRIALQ
;
A
#
# COMPACT_ATOMS: atom_id res chain seq x y z
N MET A 1 17.14 85.86 39.40
CA MET A 1 17.54 85.69 38.00
C MET A 1 19.00 85.29 37.93
N LEU A 2 19.24 84.16 37.25
CA LEU A 2 20.37 83.86 36.37
C LEU A 2 21.84 83.85 36.85
N ARG A 3 22.43 82.70 36.49
CA ARG A 3 23.80 82.43 36.01
C ARG A 3 24.80 81.95 37.04
N LYS A 4 25.19 80.68 36.89
CA LYS A 4 26.61 80.36 36.81
C LYS A 4 26.90 79.24 35.82
N PHE A 5 27.92 79.51 35.02
CA PHE A 5 28.41 78.74 33.90
C PHE A 5 29.15 77.49 34.36
N ARG A 6 29.06 76.52 33.46
CA ARG A 6 29.60 75.17 33.41
C ARG A 6 31.12 75.17 33.16
N HIS A 7 31.90 74.41 33.95
CA HIS A 7 32.95 73.49 33.46
C HIS A 7 33.62 72.74 34.62
N GLY A 8 33.86 71.44 34.41
CA GLY A 8 34.58 70.56 35.32
C GLY A 8 34.46 69.11 34.82
N ASN A 9 35.55 68.60 34.26
CA ASN A 9 35.66 67.43 33.38
C ASN A 9 36.36 66.27 34.12
N HIS A 10 36.01 65.01 33.80
CA HIS A 10 36.81 63.76 33.94
C HIS A 10 37.23 63.31 35.38
N SER A 11 37.18 62.04 35.79
CA SER A 11 37.47 60.78 35.09
C SER A 11 37.22 59.52 35.96
N SER A 12 37.11 58.36 35.27
CA SER A 12 37.45 56.98 35.70
C SER A 12 36.44 56.21 36.59
N SER A 13 36.18 54.90 36.45
CA SER A 13 36.85 53.86 35.66
C SER A 13 35.96 52.59 35.44
N ARG A 14 36.24 51.92 34.31
CA ARG A 14 36.13 50.48 33.93
C ARG A 14 35.77 49.43 35.00
N THR A 15 34.86 48.50 34.63
CA THR A 15 35.08 47.02 34.46
C THR A 15 33.76 46.24 34.58
N LYS A 16 33.21 45.69 33.48
CA LYS A 16 32.18 44.60 33.52
C LYS A 16 31.74 44.00 32.17
N ALA A 17 32.33 44.37 31.03
CA ALA A 17 31.81 43.96 29.71
C ALA A 17 32.40 42.66 29.12
N ALA A 18 33.47 42.08 29.68
CA ALA A 18 34.17 40.94 29.07
C ALA A 18 33.66 39.54 29.49
N SER A 19 32.78 39.45 30.49
CA SER A 19 32.29 38.16 31.03
C SER A 19 31.13 37.58 30.20
N ASN A 20 30.22 38.44 29.76
CA ASN A 20 28.95 38.02 29.15
C ASN A 20 29.13 37.38 27.77
N HIS A 21 30.13 37.81 27.00
CA HIS A 21 30.37 37.29 25.66
C HIS A 21 30.97 35.87 25.66
N ARG A 22 31.74 35.53 26.70
CA ARG A 22 32.30 34.18 26.90
C ARG A 22 31.22 33.21 27.38
N PHE A 23 30.34 33.65 28.27
CA PHE A 23 29.18 32.88 28.70
C PHE A 23 28.20 32.62 27.54
N ALA A 24 27.91 33.64 26.72
CA ALA A 24 27.06 33.47 25.55
C ALA A 24 27.66 32.48 24.54
N ALA A 25 28.97 32.53 24.30
CA ALA A 25 29.65 31.60 23.40
C ALA A 25 29.61 30.15 23.94
N LEU A 26 29.80 29.95 25.25
CA LEU A 26 29.71 28.63 25.87
C LEU A 26 28.29 28.05 25.80
N LEU A 27 27.26 28.88 26.01
CA LEU A 27 25.87 28.47 25.86
C LEU A 27 25.54 28.09 24.42
N LEU A 28 26.00 28.86 23.43
CA LEU A 28 25.80 28.54 22.01
C LEU A 28 26.48 27.22 21.61
N LEU A 29 27.72 27.01 22.05
CA LEU A 29 28.45 25.75 21.80
C LEU A 29 27.75 24.56 22.47
N TYR A 30 27.24 24.73 23.68
CA TYR A 30 26.48 23.70 24.38
C TYR A 30 25.15 23.39 23.69
N CYS A 31 24.42 24.41 23.21
CA CYS A 31 23.20 24.23 22.43
C CYS A 31 23.47 23.49 21.11
N ILE A 32 24.51 23.87 20.38
CA ILE A 32 24.91 23.20 19.13
C ILE A 32 25.27 21.74 19.41
N TYR A 33 26.08 21.48 20.46
CA TYR A 33 26.43 20.12 20.88
C TYR A 33 25.20 19.28 21.24
N PHE A 34 24.23 19.84 21.97
CA PHE A 34 22.98 19.15 22.31
C PHE A 34 22.10 18.86 21.09
N ILE A 35 22.06 19.77 20.11
CA ILE A 35 21.36 19.56 18.84
C ILE A 35 22.03 18.44 18.04
N PHE A 36 23.36 18.43 17.95
CA PHE A 36 24.10 17.34 17.30
C PHE A 36 23.91 16.01 18.02
N LEU A 37 23.94 15.97 19.36
CA LEU A 37 23.68 14.76 20.13
C LEU A 37 22.27 14.19 19.86
N LYS A 38 21.27 15.08 19.75
CA LYS A 38 19.90 14.72 19.41
C LYS A 38 19.75 14.28 17.95
N MET A 39 20.48 14.87 17.01
CA MET A 39 20.53 14.41 15.62
C MET A 39 21.17 13.01 15.52
N SER A 40 22.28 12.76 16.22
CA SER A 40 22.90 11.43 16.24
C SER A 40 22.04 10.36 16.92
N ALA A 41 21.22 10.75 17.90
CA ALA A 41 20.24 9.84 18.52
C ALA A 41 18.97 9.62 17.68
N ALA A 42 18.71 10.47 16.69
CA ALA A 42 17.57 10.38 15.78
C ALA A 42 17.86 9.52 14.52
N GLN A 43 19.07 8.95 14.39
CA GLN A 43 19.45 8.07 13.27
C GLN A 43 19.70 6.62 13.70
N ALA A 44 19.20 6.20 14.87
CA ALA A 44 19.28 4.81 15.33
C ALA A 44 17.98 4.02 15.07
N GLU A 45 17.29 4.31 13.97
CA GLU A 45 16.35 3.39 13.32
C GLU A 45 16.67 3.34 11.82
N GLU A 46 17.93 3.05 11.48
CA GLU A 46 18.19 2.41 10.19
C GLU A 46 17.75 0.95 10.33
N GLY A 47 16.58 0.68 9.78
CA GLY A 47 16.07 -0.66 9.59
C GLY A 47 17.15 -1.54 9.00
N VAL A 48 17.41 -2.65 9.68
CA VAL A 48 18.09 -3.80 9.09
C VAL A 48 17.25 -4.21 7.88
N ILE A 49 17.68 -3.82 6.68
CA ILE A 49 17.27 -4.49 5.46
C ILE A 49 17.99 -5.83 5.49
N THR A 50 17.36 -6.81 6.14
CA THR A 50 17.57 -8.21 5.77
C THR A 50 17.15 -8.30 4.30
N GLY A 51 18.13 -8.39 3.41
CA GLY A 51 17.91 -8.71 2.01
C GLY A 51 17.38 -10.13 1.89
N ASP A 52 16.09 -10.31 2.16
CA ASP A 52 15.34 -11.51 1.83
C ASP A 52 14.58 -11.22 0.52
N ASN A 53 15.12 -11.73 -0.59
CA ASN A 53 14.38 -12.03 -1.82
C ASN A 53 13.49 -10.94 -2.43
N ASP A 54 14.05 -9.77 -2.75
CA ASP A 54 13.43 -8.72 -3.59
C ASP A 54 13.27 -9.13 -5.08
N ILE A 55 12.99 -10.40 -5.38
CA ILE A 55 12.53 -10.85 -6.72
C ILE A 55 11.01 -11.00 -6.74
N SER A 56 10.35 -11.21 -5.59
CA SER A 56 8.90 -11.39 -5.52
C SER A 56 8.09 -10.10 -5.65
N HIS A 57 8.70 -8.92 -5.48
CA HIS A 57 8.02 -7.62 -5.58
C HIS A 57 8.41 -6.80 -6.82
N ILE A 58 9.25 -7.34 -7.71
CA ILE A 58 9.60 -6.67 -8.97
C ILE A 58 8.37 -6.68 -9.88
N GLY A 59 7.60 -5.59 -9.83
CA GLY A 59 6.44 -5.38 -10.70
C GLY A 59 5.08 -5.65 -10.06
N ASP A 60 5.03 -5.89 -8.76
CA ASP A 60 3.77 -5.89 -8.00
C ASP A 60 3.20 -4.47 -7.91
N ASP A 61 1.95 -4.32 -8.33
CA ASP A 61 1.19 -3.08 -8.24
C ASP A 61 -0.26 -3.46 -7.95
N CYS A 62 -0.59 -3.65 -6.67
CA CYS A 62 -1.93 -4.04 -6.23
C CYS A 62 -2.47 -3.01 -5.25
N GLN A 63 -3.57 -2.33 -5.63
CA GLN A 63 -4.05 -1.17 -4.91
C GLN A 63 -5.58 -1.19 -4.72
N VAL A 64 -6.01 -0.59 -3.61
CA VAL A 64 -7.42 -0.30 -3.35
C VAL A 64 -7.83 0.91 -4.18
N THR A 65 -8.77 0.72 -5.11
CA THR A 65 -9.25 1.76 -6.03
C THR A 65 -10.69 2.16 -5.69
N PRO A 66 -11.01 3.46 -5.60
CA PRO A 66 -12.39 3.92 -5.41
C PRO A 66 -13.22 3.67 -6.66
N VAL A 67 -14.43 3.14 -6.49
CA VAL A 67 -15.36 2.83 -7.59
C VAL A 67 -16.80 3.23 -7.22
N ILE A 68 -17.66 3.39 -8.24
CA ILE A 68 -19.10 3.54 -8.04
C ILE A 68 -19.78 2.20 -8.25
N HIS A 69 -20.39 1.67 -7.20
CA HIS A 69 -21.17 0.44 -7.26
C HIS A 69 -22.66 0.77 -7.27
N VAL A 70 -23.44 0.18 -8.17
CA VAL A 70 -24.88 0.39 -8.24
C VAL A 70 -25.61 -0.77 -7.58
N LEU A 71 -26.21 -0.51 -6.41
CA LEU A 71 -27.02 -1.51 -5.72
C LEU A 71 -28.35 -1.68 -6.44
N GLN A 72 -28.62 -2.91 -6.87
CA GLN A 72 -29.89 -3.31 -7.45
C GLN A 72 -30.58 -4.29 -6.52
N TYR A 73 -31.82 -3.97 -6.14
CA TYR A 73 -32.65 -4.85 -5.32
C TYR A 73 -34.06 -4.93 -5.91
N PRO A 74 -34.65 -6.13 -6.05
CA PRO A 74 -35.99 -6.29 -6.62
C PRO A 74 -37.03 -5.41 -5.93
N GLY A 75 -37.79 -4.64 -6.72
CA GLY A 75 -38.82 -3.73 -6.22
C GLY A 75 -38.31 -2.41 -5.62
N CYS A 76 -37.00 -2.18 -5.63
CA CYS A 76 -36.37 -0.95 -5.17
C CYS A 76 -35.72 -0.18 -6.32
N VAL A 77 -35.59 1.13 -6.14
CA VAL A 77 -34.91 2.01 -7.09
C VAL A 77 -33.40 1.75 -6.98
N PRO A 78 -32.68 1.49 -8.09
CA PRO A 78 -31.24 1.31 -8.07
C PRO A 78 -30.52 2.50 -7.43
N LYS A 79 -29.56 2.23 -6.56
CA LYS A 79 -28.86 3.28 -5.80
C LYS A 79 -27.35 3.19 -6.04
N PRO A 80 -26.72 4.19 -6.68
CA PRO A 80 -25.28 4.29 -6.75
C PRO A 80 -24.69 4.59 -5.36
N ILE A 81 -23.64 3.88 -4.99
CA ILE A 81 -22.90 4.08 -3.74
C ILE A 81 -21.39 4.19 -4.04
N PRO A 82 -20.65 5.01 -3.29
CA PRO A 82 -19.20 4.95 -3.29
C PRO A 82 -18.75 3.62 -2.65
N SER A 83 -17.82 2.93 -3.30
CA SER A 83 -17.25 1.68 -2.84
C SER A 83 -15.77 1.59 -3.24
N PHE A 84 -15.15 0.45 -3.02
CA PHE A 84 -13.75 0.18 -3.33
C PHE A 84 -13.61 -1.17 -4.03
N ALA A 85 -12.56 -1.32 -4.82
CA ALA A 85 -12.20 -2.56 -5.51
C ALA A 85 -10.68 -2.75 -5.47
N CYS A 86 -10.22 -4.00 -5.55
CA CYS A 86 -8.80 -4.30 -5.76
C CYS A 86 -8.49 -4.26 -7.25
N VAL A 87 -7.51 -3.43 -7.63
CA VAL A 87 -7.07 -3.29 -9.02
C VAL A 87 -5.55 -3.33 -9.03
N GLY A 88 -4.99 -4.17 -9.90
CA GLY A 88 -3.55 -4.30 -9.95
C GLY A 88 -3.01 -5.44 -10.78
N ARG A 89 -1.69 -5.58 -10.71
CA ARG A 89 -0.88 -6.66 -11.27
C ARG A 89 -0.04 -7.26 -10.17
N CYS A 90 0.12 -8.58 -10.23
CA CYS A 90 0.94 -9.35 -9.31
C CYS A 90 1.89 -10.22 -10.11
N ALA A 91 3.13 -10.35 -9.63
CA ALA A 91 4.12 -11.22 -10.22
C ALA A 91 3.71 -12.68 -10.08
N SER A 92 3.83 -13.43 -11.17
CA SER A 92 3.59 -14.88 -11.24
C SER A 92 4.71 -15.51 -12.04
N TYR A 93 4.99 -16.79 -11.81
CA TYR A 93 6.06 -17.51 -12.51
C TYR A 93 5.66 -18.93 -12.87
N ILE A 94 6.30 -19.44 -13.91
CA ILE A 94 6.30 -20.84 -14.32
C ILE A 94 7.74 -21.20 -14.65
N GLN A 95 8.26 -22.26 -14.04
CA GLN A 95 9.62 -22.74 -14.27
C GLN A 95 9.65 -24.27 -14.28
N VAL A 96 10.75 -24.86 -14.77
CA VAL A 96 11.00 -26.29 -14.60
C VAL A 96 11.32 -26.55 -13.12
N SER A 97 10.73 -27.58 -12.53
CA SER A 97 10.96 -27.91 -11.13
C SER A 97 12.42 -28.36 -10.94
N GLY A 98 13.12 -27.72 -9.98
CA GLY A 98 14.50 -28.07 -9.64
C GLY A 98 14.65 -29.47 -9.04
N SER A 99 13.57 -30.06 -8.52
CA SER A 99 13.56 -31.40 -7.91
C SER A 99 13.09 -32.50 -8.87
N LYS A 100 12.31 -32.13 -9.90
CA LYS A 100 11.72 -33.05 -10.87
C LYS A 100 11.74 -32.38 -12.24
N ILE A 101 12.80 -32.63 -13.01
CA ILE A 101 13.05 -32.00 -14.33
C ILE A 101 11.87 -32.17 -15.31
N TRP A 102 11.07 -33.23 -15.15
CA TRP A 102 9.88 -33.51 -15.96
C TRP A 102 8.62 -32.75 -15.53
N GLN A 103 8.65 -32.04 -14.41
CA GLN A 103 7.51 -31.30 -13.85
C GLN A 103 7.76 -29.79 -13.93
N MET A 104 6.69 -29.04 -14.18
CA MET A 104 6.70 -27.57 -14.07
C MET A 104 6.25 -27.16 -12.68
N GLU A 105 6.93 -26.18 -12.08
CA GLU A 105 6.51 -25.49 -10.87
C GLU A 105 5.88 -24.16 -11.26
N ARG A 106 4.75 -23.81 -10.64
CA ARG A 106 3.98 -22.61 -10.96
C ARG A 106 3.57 -21.87 -9.70
N SER A 107 3.60 -20.55 -9.75
CA SER A 107 2.98 -19.68 -8.75
C SER A 107 2.17 -18.62 -9.46
N CYS A 108 0.87 -18.57 -9.19
CA CYS A 108 -0.05 -17.59 -9.74
C CYS A 108 -0.58 -16.69 -8.61
N MET A 109 -0.30 -15.40 -8.72
CA MET A 109 -0.69 -14.40 -7.75
C MET A 109 -1.77 -13.49 -8.32
N CYS A 110 -2.78 -13.20 -7.51
CA CYS A 110 -3.92 -12.35 -7.83
C CYS A 110 -3.96 -11.15 -6.87
N CYS A 111 -4.33 -9.97 -7.38
CA CYS A 111 -4.60 -8.80 -6.54
C CYS A 111 -5.95 -8.99 -5.86
N GLN A 112 -5.93 -9.36 -4.59
CA GLN A 112 -7.12 -9.77 -3.83
C GLN A 112 -7.25 -8.97 -2.55
N GLU A 113 -8.46 -8.98 -1.98
CA GLU A 113 -8.70 -8.38 -0.68
C GLU A 113 -7.96 -9.14 0.44
N SER A 114 -7.33 -8.38 1.34
CA SER A 114 -6.78 -8.90 2.59
C SER A 114 -7.73 -8.70 3.77
N GLY A 115 -8.73 -7.85 3.60
CA GLY A 115 -9.76 -7.58 4.60
C GLY A 115 -11.00 -6.96 3.98
N GLU A 116 -12.11 -7.06 4.70
CA GLU A 116 -13.40 -6.54 4.29
C GLU A 116 -13.97 -5.56 5.32
N ARG A 117 -14.79 -4.63 4.85
CA ARG A 117 -15.59 -3.75 5.71
C ARG A 117 -17.03 -3.73 5.28
N GLU A 118 -17.92 -3.67 6.26
CA GLU A 118 -19.36 -3.62 6.06
C GLU A 118 -19.91 -2.20 6.20
N ALA A 119 -20.90 -1.87 5.37
CA ALA A 119 -21.66 -0.63 5.44
C ALA A 119 -23.15 -0.93 5.27
N ALA A 120 -24.00 -0.19 5.97
CA ALA A 120 -25.44 -0.32 5.83
C ALA A 120 -26.03 0.80 4.98
N VAL A 121 -26.72 0.42 3.89
CA VAL A 121 -27.32 1.35 2.93
C VAL A 121 -28.83 1.22 2.97
N SER A 122 -29.54 2.35 3.04
CA SER A 122 -31.00 2.37 2.89
C SER A 122 -31.40 2.53 1.42
N LEU A 123 -32.18 1.58 0.91
CA LEU A 123 -32.77 1.58 -0.43
C LEU A 123 -34.24 1.98 -0.36
N PHE A 124 -34.70 2.72 -1.37
CA PHE A 124 -36.11 3.10 -1.48
C PHE A 124 -36.86 2.12 -2.39
N CYS A 125 -37.93 1.54 -1.85
CA CYS A 125 -38.72 0.48 -2.45
C CYS A 125 -40.18 0.95 -2.62
N PRO A 126 -40.50 1.64 -3.72
CA PRO A 126 -41.83 2.21 -3.93
C PRO A 126 -42.92 1.14 -4.09
N LYS A 127 -42.53 -0.08 -4.47
CA LYS A 127 -43.42 -1.23 -4.68
C LYS A 127 -43.60 -2.12 -3.43
N ALA A 128 -43.15 -1.66 -2.25
CA ALA A 128 -43.35 -2.38 -1.00
C ALA A 128 -44.85 -2.59 -0.72
N LYS A 129 -45.21 -3.74 -0.14
CA LYS A 129 -46.62 -4.06 0.14
C LYS A 129 -47.19 -3.13 1.20
N HIS A 130 -48.52 -2.99 1.24
CA HIS A 130 -49.18 -2.18 2.26
C HIS A 130 -48.84 -2.73 3.66
N GLY A 131 -48.30 -1.89 4.54
CA GLY A 131 -47.80 -2.28 5.86
C GLY A 131 -46.29 -2.57 5.95
N GLU A 132 -45.59 -2.70 4.81
CA GLU A 132 -44.12 -2.86 4.78
C GLU A 132 -43.40 -1.50 4.75
N ARG A 133 -42.16 -1.46 5.25
CA ARG A 133 -41.32 -0.26 5.19
C ARG A 133 -40.88 0.00 3.75
N LYS A 134 -41.20 1.20 3.24
CA LYS A 134 -40.72 1.68 1.93
C LYS A 134 -39.20 1.87 1.86
N PHE A 135 -38.52 1.90 3.00
CA PHE A 135 -37.07 1.95 3.09
C PHE A 135 -36.52 0.62 3.61
N LYS A 136 -35.67 -0.02 2.81
CA LYS A 136 -35.02 -1.29 3.14
C LYS A 136 -33.54 -1.06 3.43
N LYS A 137 -33.09 -1.43 4.62
CA LYS A 137 -31.67 -1.41 4.99
C LYS A 137 -31.00 -2.68 4.46
N VAL A 138 -29.97 -2.53 3.64
CA VAL A 138 -29.14 -3.62 3.11
C VAL A 138 -27.71 -3.46 3.63
N LEU A 139 -27.04 -4.57 3.89
CA LEU A 139 -25.62 -4.57 4.21
C LEU A 139 -24.82 -4.78 2.93
N THR A 140 -23.76 -4.01 2.75
CA THR A 140 -22.86 -4.05 1.61
C THR A 140 -21.44 -4.19 2.11
N LYS A 141 -20.61 -4.94 1.39
CA LYS A 141 -19.20 -5.16 1.71
C LYS A 141 -18.30 -4.50 0.67
N ALA A 142 -17.13 -4.06 1.11
CA ALA A 142 -16.06 -3.54 0.27
C ALA A 142 -14.69 -3.96 0.83
N PRO A 143 -13.65 -4.10 -0.01
CA PRO A 143 -12.30 -4.34 0.47
C PRO A 143 -11.80 -3.20 1.34
N LEU A 144 -11.14 -3.54 2.44
CA LEU A 144 -10.42 -2.59 3.29
C LEU A 144 -9.01 -2.35 2.74
N GLU A 145 -8.36 -3.43 2.34
CA GLU A 145 -6.98 -3.51 1.88
C GLU A 145 -6.87 -4.55 0.77
N CYS A 146 -5.88 -4.40 -0.10
CA CYS A 146 -5.60 -5.29 -1.22
C CYS A 146 -4.14 -5.71 -1.20
N MET A 147 -3.86 -6.99 -1.48
CA MET A 147 -2.52 -7.56 -1.56
C MET A 147 -2.44 -8.63 -2.65
N CYS A 148 -1.22 -8.87 -3.14
CA CYS A 148 -0.96 -10.02 -4.01
C CYS A 148 -1.00 -11.32 -3.21
N ARG A 149 -1.95 -12.21 -3.53
CA ARG A 149 -2.15 -13.49 -2.84
C ARG A 149 -2.27 -14.62 -3.87
N PRO A 150 -1.96 -15.88 -3.51
CA PRO A 150 -2.21 -17.00 -4.40
C PRO A 150 -3.68 -17.04 -4.84
N CYS A 151 -3.92 -17.16 -6.14
CA CYS A 151 -5.27 -17.20 -6.69
C CYS A 151 -6.03 -18.43 -6.14
N THR A 152 -7.29 -18.26 -5.74
CA THR A 152 -8.08 -19.28 -4.99
C THR A 152 -8.70 -20.39 -5.86
N SER A 153 -8.26 -20.56 -7.11
CA SER A 153 -8.83 -21.56 -8.04
C SER A 153 -7.89 -21.91 -9.20
N ILE A 154 -6.75 -22.50 -8.89
CA ILE A 154 -5.99 -23.25 -9.88
C ILE A 154 -5.86 -24.67 -9.37
N GLU A 155 -6.84 -25.52 -9.70
CA GLU A 155 -6.60 -26.95 -9.66
C GLU A 155 -5.50 -27.24 -10.68
N GLU A 156 -4.38 -27.79 -10.22
CA GLU A 156 -3.18 -28.00 -11.04
C GLU A 156 -3.47 -28.90 -12.27
N SER A 157 -4.53 -29.72 -12.19
CA SER A 157 -5.08 -30.54 -13.27
C SER A 157 -5.80 -29.77 -14.38
N ASP A 158 -6.31 -28.57 -14.10
CA ASP A 158 -7.09 -27.77 -15.06
C ASP A 158 -6.23 -26.76 -15.84
N ILE A 159 -4.93 -26.69 -15.51
CA ILE A 159 -3.97 -25.80 -16.16
C ILE A 159 -3.42 -26.47 -17.43
N VAL A 160 -4.17 -26.34 -18.52
CA VAL A 160 -3.74 -26.78 -19.85
C VAL A 160 -2.91 -25.66 -20.51
N PRO A 161 -1.73 -25.97 -21.07
CA PRO A 161 -0.96 -25.01 -21.85
C PRO A 161 -1.79 -24.39 -22.98
N GLN A 162 -1.61 -23.10 -23.24
CA GLN A 162 -2.45 -22.35 -24.20
C GLN A 162 -2.38 -22.93 -25.62
N GLU A 163 -1.27 -23.57 -25.98
CA GLU A 163 -1.06 -24.26 -27.25
C GLU A 163 -1.85 -25.59 -27.38
N ILE A 164 -2.36 -26.13 -26.27
CA ILE A 164 -3.15 -27.39 -26.19
C ILE A 164 -4.62 -27.10 -25.83
N ALA A 165 -4.90 -25.97 -25.20
CA ALA A 165 -6.25 -25.56 -24.76
C ALA A 165 -7.27 -25.48 -25.92
N GLY A 166 -6.81 -25.30 -27.17
CA GLY A 166 -7.67 -25.34 -28.37
C GLY A 166 -7.85 -26.72 -29.01
N TYR A 167 -7.12 -27.74 -28.55
CA TYR A 167 -7.16 -29.12 -29.07
C TYR A 167 -7.88 -30.10 -28.14
N SER A 168 -8.35 -29.62 -26.98
CA SER A 168 -8.88 -30.47 -25.91
C SER A 168 -10.31 -30.98 -26.17
N ASP A 169 -11.00 -30.46 -27.18
CA ASP A 169 -12.39 -30.83 -27.53
C ASP A 169 -12.48 -31.85 -28.69
N GLU A 170 -11.35 -32.21 -29.30
CA GLU A 170 -11.26 -33.21 -30.36
C GLU A 170 -10.48 -34.43 -29.84
N GLY A 171 -11.17 -35.52 -29.54
CA GLY A 171 -10.53 -36.80 -29.24
C GLY A 171 -9.69 -37.34 -30.42
N PRO A 172 -9.15 -38.56 -30.26
CA PRO A 172 -7.78 -38.83 -29.85
C PRO A 172 -6.72 -38.42 -30.91
N LEU A 173 -5.94 -37.36 -30.64
CA LEU A 173 -4.72 -37.04 -31.39
C LEU A 173 -3.54 -37.94 -30.96
N ASN A 174 -3.65 -39.25 -31.19
CA ASN A 174 -2.62 -40.20 -30.80
C ASN A 174 -1.43 -40.31 -31.79
N ASN A 175 -1.30 -39.42 -32.79
CA ASN A 175 -0.30 -39.60 -33.85
C ASN A 175 0.46 -38.35 -34.34
N HIS A 176 0.23 -37.14 -33.81
CA HIS A 176 0.89 -35.95 -34.39
C HIS A 176 2.29 -35.64 -33.83
N PHE A 177 2.63 -36.13 -32.63
CA PHE A 177 3.95 -35.88 -32.01
C PHE A 177 5.03 -36.94 -32.34
N ARG A 178 4.73 -37.96 -33.14
CA ARG A 178 5.71 -39.02 -33.46
C ARG A 178 6.67 -38.72 -34.62
N ARG A 179 6.59 -37.54 -35.25
CA ARG A 179 7.42 -37.22 -36.43
C ARG A 179 8.70 -36.41 -36.17
N ILE A 180 8.99 -36.00 -34.94
CA ILE A 180 10.21 -35.21 -34.65
C ILE A 180 11.38 -36.08 -34.13
N ALA A 181 11.16 -37.37 -33.85
CA ALA A 181 12.19 -38.26 -33.30
C ALA A 181 12.97 -39.08 -34.34
N LEU A 182 12.87 -38.78 -35.65
CA LEU A 182 13.73 -39.37 -36.67
C LEU A 182 14.14 -38.30 -37.70
N GLN A 183 15.14 -37.50 -37.32
CA GLN A 183 16.08 -36.90 -38.26
C GLN A 183 17.43 -36.70 -37.58
#